data_AF-A0A7J4I368-F1
#
_entry.id   AF-A0A7J4I368-F1
#
_cell.length_a   1.000
_cell.length_b   1.000
_cell.length_c   1.000
_cell.angle_alpha   90.00
_cell.angle_beta   90.00
_cell.angle_gamma   90.00
#
_symmetry.space_group_name_H-M   'P 1'
#
loop_
_entity.id
_entity.type
_entity.pdbx_description
1 polymer ?
#
loop_
_entity_poly.entity_id
_entity_poly.type
_entity_poly.pdbx_seq_one_letter_code
_entity_poly.pdbx_strand_id
1 'polypeptide(L)'
;MLVVKFLGLVDILTAIVIFMNINLLFLTIPIFLVHFVKGVTSMAADPLGKLYGFVDLISSFVVLLHIVLPGVLSSFLIIILLFKGVTSLL
;
A
#
# COMPACT_ATOMS: atom_id res chain seq x y z
N MET A 1 -2.14 10.12 -16.18
CA MET A 1 -1.67 8.79 -16.65
C MET A 1 -0.33 8.41 -16.02
N LEU A 2 0.74 9.21 -16.16
CA LEU A 2 2.05 8.89 -15.57
C LEU A 2 2.02 8.81 -14.03
N VAL A 3 1.31 9.74 -13.38
CA VAL A 3 1.11 9.72 -11.91
C VAL A 3 0.45 8.43 -11.44
N VAL A 4 -0.58 7.93 -12.15
CA VAL A 4 -1.28 6.68 -11.79
C VAL A 4 -0.35 5.47 -11.90
N LYS A 5 0.47 5.40 -12.95
CA LYS A 5 1.47 4.33 -13.11
C LYS A 5 2.53 4.36 -12.02
N PHE A 6 2.97 5.56 -11.62
CA PHE A 6 3.90 5.72 -10.49
C PHE A 6 3.28 5.26 -9.17
N LEU A 7 2.02 5.62 -8.91
CA LEU A 7 1.29 5.14 -7.73
C LEU A 7 1.14 3.60 -7.73
N GLY A 8 0.95 2.99 -8.90
CA GLY A 8 0.93 1.54 -9.06
C GLY A 8 2.27 0.86 -8.72
N LEU A 9 3.39 1.47 -9.13
CA LEU A 9 4.73 0.99 -8.72
C LEU A 9 4.94 1.07 -7.21
N VAL A 10 4.47 2.14 -6.57
CA VAL A 10 4.55 2.29 -5.11
C VAL A 10 3.76 1.18 -4.41
N ASP A 11 2.55 0.85 -4.89
CA ASP A 11 1.73 -0.22 -4.30
C ASP A 11 2.44 -1.60 -4.39
N ILE A 12 3.07 -1.90 -5.53
CA ILE A 12 3.85 -3.14 -5.71
C ILE A 12 5.09 -3.15 -4.82
N LEU A 13 5.82 -2.04 -4.75
CA LEU A 13 7.00 -1.92 -3.90
C LEU A 13 6.62 -2.16 -2.43
N THR A 14 5.54 -1.56 -1.95
CA THR A 14 5.02 -1.77 -0.60
C THR A 14 4.65 -3.24 -0.35
N ALA A 15 4.04 -3.92 -1.33
CA ALA A 15 3.75 -5.34 -1.22
C ALA A 15 5.02 -6.19 -1.06
N ILE A 16 6.09 -5.89 -1.82
CA ILE A 16 7.38 -6.57 -1.70
C ILE A 16 8.01 -6.33 -0.33
N VAL A 17 7.96 -5.09 0.17
CA VAL A 17 8.49 -4.71 1.48
C VAL A 17 7.81 -5.48 2.61
N ILE A 18 6.48 -5.58 2.56
CA ILE A 18 5.69 -6.35 3.54
C ILE A 18 6.00 -7.84 3.43
N PHE A 19 6.14 -8.37 2.21
CA PHE A 19 6.46 -9.78 1.98
C PHE A 19 7.84 -10.17 2.50
N MET A 20 8.86 -9.38 2.15
CA MET A 20 10.25 -9.63 2.55
C MET A 20 10.54 -9.20 4.00
N ASN A 21 9.62 -8.47 4.63
CA ASN A 21 9.80 -7.89 5.96
C ASN A 21 11.10 -7.07 6.07
N ILE A 22 11.33 -6.18 5.11
CA ILE A 22 12.54 -5.34 5.05
C ILE A 22 12.21 -3.87 5.35
N ASN A 23 13.19 -3.11 5.83
CA ASN A 23 13.04 -1.67 6.03
C ASN A 23 13.77 -0.93 4.89
N LEU A 24 13.09 0.01 4.24
CA LEU A 24 13.67 0.77 3.13
C LEU A 24 14.39 2.06 3.57
N LEU A 25 14.58 2.28 4.87
CA LEU A 25 15.27 3.42 5.49
C LEU A 25 14.76 4.78 4.96
N PHE A 26 15.36 5.28 3.88
CA PHE A 26 15.03 6.56 3.26
C PHE A 26 13.68 6.59 2.54
N LEU A 27 13.20 5.45 2.02
CA LEU A 27 11.92 5.37 1.33
C LEU A 27 10.73 5.12 2.27
N THR A 28 10.98 4.76 3.53
CA THR A 28 9.94 4.43 4.50
C THR A 28 8.99 5.61 4.74
N ILE A 29 9.52 6.83 4.95
CA ILE A 29 8.71 8.03 5.17
C ILE A 29 7.93 8.45 3.91
N PRO A 30 8.55 8.53 2.71
CA PRO A 30 7.82 8.78 1.47
C PRO A 30 6.70 7.78 1.20
N ILE A 31 6.96 6.48 1.36
CA ILE A 31 5.97 5.42 1.12
C ILE A 31 4.82 5.51 2.12
N PHE A 32 5.14 5.74 3.40
CA PHE A 32 4.13 6.01 4.42
C PHE A 32 3.23 7.17 4.01
N LEU A 33 3.82 8.31 3.61
CA LEU A 33 3.05 9.51 3.29
C LEU A 33 2.15 9.31 2.07
N VAL A 34 2.64 8.63 1.03
CA VAL A 34 1.84 8.30 -0.15
C VAL A 34 0.65 7.42 0.22
N HIS A 35 0.86 6.32 0.95
CA HIS A 35 -0.24 5.44 1.34
C HIS A 35 -1.19 6.11 2.35
N PHE A 36 -0.67 6.90 3.29
CA PHE A 36 -1.52 7.62 4.25
C PHE A 36 -2.46 8.60 3.54
N VAL A 37 -1.93 9.40 2.61
CA VAL A 37 -2.75 10.35 1.82
C VAL A 37 -3.75 9.60 0.93
N LYS A 38 -3.33 8.52 0.24
CA LYS A 38 -4.26 7.69 -0.55
C LYS A 38 -5.36 7.08 0.31
N GLY A 39 -5.00 6.60 1.51
CA GLY A 39 -5.93 6.02 2.46
C GLY A 39 -7.00 7.01 2.91
N VAL A 40 -6.57 8.19 3.39
CA VAL A 40 -7.47 9.24 3.88
C VAL A 40 -8.37 9.78 2.76
N THR A 41 -7.82 10.04 1.58
CA THR A 41 -8.60 10.56 0.43
C THR A 41 -9.65 9.56 -0.06
N SER A 42 -9.35 8.27 0.02
CA SER A 42 -10.26 7.20 -0.42
C SER A 42 -11.40 6.92 0.58
N MET A 43 -11.37 7.49 1.80
CA MET A 43 -12.46 7.34 2.77
C MET A 43 -13.77 8.01 2.33
N ALA A 44 -13.68 8.99 1.43
CA ALA A 44 -14.84 9.67 0.85
C ALA A 44 -15.37 9.00 -0.43
N ALA A 45 -14.74 7.92 -0.91
CA ALA A 45 -15.09 7.25 -2.15
C ALA A 45 -16.27 6.26 -2.00
N ASP A 46 -16.59 5.56 -3.08
CA ASP A 46 -17.51 4.42 -3.12
C ASP A 46 -17.02 3.25 -2.22
N PRO A 47 -17.85 2.24 -1.95
CA PRO A 47 -17.50 1.15 -1.02
C PRO A 47 -16.21 0.40 -1.37
N LEU A 48 -15.91 0.21 -2.66
CA LEU A 48 -14.66 -0.43 -3.10
C LEU A 48 -13.47 0.52 -2.90
N GLY A 49 -13.64 1.80 -3.22
CA GLY A 49 -12.66 2.84 -2.91
C GLY A 49 -12.33 2.92 -1.42
N LYS A 50 -13.32 2.82 -0.53
CA LYS A 50 -13.12 2.79 0.93
C LYS A 50 -12.31 1.58 1.38
N LEU A 51 -12.58 0.39 0.82
CA LEU A 51 -11.80 -0.82 1.10
C LEU A 51 -10.32 -0.62 0.74
N TYR A 52 -10.04 -0.13 -0.46
CA TYR A 52 -8.68 0.18 -0.88
C TYR A 52 -8.02 1.27 -0.03
N GLY A 53 -8.79 2.26 0.41
CA GLY A 53 -8.33 3.28 1.33
C GLY A 53 -7.93 2.71 2.69
N PHE A 54 -8.71 1.76 3.21
CA PHE A 54 -8.41 1.10 4.48
C PHE A 54 -7.13 0.27 4.38
N VAL A 55 -6.96 -0.44 3.26
CA VAL A 55 -5.75 -1.21 2.98
C VAL A 55 -4.52 -0.31 2.87
N ASP A 56 -4.61 0.83 2.17
CA ASP A 56 -3.52 1.80 2.10
C ASP A 56 -3.17 2.34 3.49
N LEU A 57 -4.18 2.69 4.30
CA LEU A 57 -3.96 3.22 5.63
C LEU A 57 -3.22 2.20 6.51
N ILE A 58 -3.67 0.95 6.54
CA ILE A 58 -3.01 -0.13 7.28
C ILE A 58 -1.58 -0.34 6.76
N SER A 59 -1.40 -0.42 5.43
CA SER A 59 -0.09 -0.60 4.80
C SER A 59 0.89 0.49 5.20
N SER A 60 0.42 1.75 5.29
CA SER A 60 1.25 2.88 5.70
C SER A 60 1.84 2.69 7.10
N PHE A 61 1.03 2.24 8.08
CA PHE A 61 1.50 2.00 9.45
C PHE A 61 2.38 0.76 9.55
N VAL A 62 2.07 -0.29 8.78
CA VAL A 62 2.89 -1.50 8.72
C VAL A 62 4.30 -1.17 8.24
N VAL A 63 4.43 -0.35 7.19
CA VAL A 63 5.72 0.09 6.66
C VAL A 63 6.44 1.03 7.63
N LEU A 64 5.74 2.02 8.18
CA LEU A 64 6.34 3.03 9.06
C LEU A 64 6.87 2.41 10.37
N LEU A 65 6.07 1.56 10.99
CA LEU A 65 6.37 0.94 12.29
C LEU A 65 7.08 -0.41 12.16
N HIS A 66 7.30 -0.88 10.93
CA HIS A 66 7.91 -2.17 10.64
C HIS A 66 7.20 -3.31 11.38
N ILE A 67 5.87 -3.36 11.27
CA ILE A 67 5.04 -4.33 11.98
C ILE A 67 5.11 -5.68 11.28
N VAL A 68 5.52 -6.72 12.01
CA VAL A 68 5.45 -8.10 11.53
C VAL A 68 4.01 -8.60 11.64
N LEU A 69 3.33 -8.70 10.50
CA LEU A 69 1.97 -9.21 10.42
C LEU A 69 1.95 -10.75 10.40
N PRO A 70 0.90 -11.39 10.97
CA PRO A 70 0.65 -12.81 10.78
C PRO A 70 0.51 -13.17 9.29
N GLY A 71 1.00 -14.34 8.90
CA GLY A 71 1.09 -14.74 7.48
C GLY A 71 -0.21 -14.65 6.67
N VAL A 72 -1.37 -14.91 7.30
CA VAL A 72 -2.68 -14.78 6.64
C VAL A 72 -3.03 -13.31 6.35
N LEU A 73 -2.79 -12.42 7.32
CA LEU A 73 -3.08 -10.99 7.20
C LEU A 73 -2.13 -10.31 6.22
N SER A 74 -0.84 -10.65 6.26
CA SER A 74 0.13 -10.12 5.30
C SER A 74 -0.22 -10.56 3.87
N SER A 75 -0.59 -11.83 3.67
CA SER A 75 -0.99 -12.35 2.35
C SER A 75 -2.20 -11.60 1.78
N PHE A 76 -3.22 -11.33 2.60
CA PHE A 76 -4.39 -10.58 2.16
C PHE A 76 -4.04 -9.14 1.72
N LEU A 77 -3.22 -8.45 2.52
CA LEU A 77 -2.70 -7.12 2.20
C LEU A 77 -1.91 -7.11 0.89
N ILE A 78 -0.99 -8.06 0.73
CA ILE A 78 -0.14 -8.21 -0.45
C ILE A 78 -0.98 -8.43 -1.70
N ILE A 79 -1.98 -9.33 -1.65
CA ILE A 79 -2.85 -9.62 -2.81
C ILE A 79 -3.58 -8.35 -3.26
N ILE A 80 -4.13 -7.58 -2.32
CA ILE A 80 -4.87 -6.36 -2.67
C ILE A 80 -3.93 -5.29 -3.24
N LEU A 81 -2.77 -5.08 -2.63
CA LEU A 81 -1.76 -4.12 -3.11
C LEU A 81 -1.25 -4.51 -4.51
N LEU A 82 -0.97 -5.79 -4.76
CA LEU A 82 -0.56 -6.27 -6.08
C LEU A 82 -1.66 -6.09 -7.12
N PHE A 83 -2.90 -6.44 -6.80
CA PHE A 83 -4.02 -6.25 -7.71
C PHE A 83 -4.20 -4.77 -8.08
N LYS A 84 -4.16 -3.88 -7.10
CA LYS A 84 -4.25 -2.43 -7.28
C LYS A 84 -3.07 -1.86 -8.05
N GLY A 85 -1.87 -2.35 -7.77
CA GLY A 85 -0.65 -1.96 -8.46
C GLY A 85 -0.66 -2.35 -9.94
N VAL A 86 -0.99 -3.61 -10.24
CA VAL A 86 -1.05 -4.13 -11.62
C VAL A 86 -2.15 -3.42 -12.43
N THR A 87 -3.34 -3.22 -11.85
CA THR A 87 -4.43 -2.51 -12.53
C THR A 87 -4.10 -1.04 -12.81
N SER A 88 -3.28 -0.39 -11.98
CA SER A 88 -2.81 0.97 -12.21
C SER A 88 -1.71 1.08 -13.28
N LEU A 89 -1.04 -0.04 -13.60
CA LEU A 89 0.06 -0.10 -14.57
C LEU A 89 -0.41 -0.41 -16.00
N LEU A 90 -1.47 -1.21 -16.13
CA LEU A 90 -2.16 -1.50 -17.39
C LEU A 90 -2.74 -0.19 -17.97
#